data_AF-A0A318J1H9-F1
#
_entry.id   AF-A0A318J1H9-F1
#
_cell.length_a   1.000
_cell.length_b   1.000
_cell.length_c   1.000
_cell.angle_alpha   90.00
_cell.angle_beta   90.00
_cell.angle_gamma   90.00
#
_symmetry.space_group_name_H-M   'P 1'
#
loop_
_entity.id
_entity.type
_entity.pdbx_description
1 polymer ?
#
loop_
_entity_poly.entity_id
_entity_poly.type
_entity_poly.pdbx_seq_one_letter_code
_entity_poly.pdbx_strand_id
1 'polypeptide(L)'
;MVSSASVIESNMNPTYSFTSNLFSVLPGEDDETNPACYGKELGNWLCVKFKELGYEVEELIPEDWGWCVMCRRDSYLLWVGCGSLLTETAAENFDPAVTPKPSDIIWRAFAEVEIPFFYFKSHFLSMLGKLDTKTAYEKLDRELKQILEQEPGIHFCEEP
;
A
#
# COMPACT_ATOMS: atom_id res chain seq x y z
N MET A 1 35.74 22.96 -10.47
CA MET A 1 35.28 21.95 -9.51
C MET A 1 33.87 22.32 -9.11
N VAL A 2 32.88 21.79 -9.83
CA VAL A 2 31.48 21.81 -9.38
C VAL A 2 31.13 20.34 -9.22
N SER A 3 30.87 19.96 -7.97
CA SER A 3 30.55 18.60 -7.57
C SER A 3 29.24 18.20 -8.23
N SER A 4 29.30 17.20 -9.10
CA SER A 4 28.15 16.49 -9.61
C SER A 4 27.48 15.81 -8.42
N ALA A 5 26.47 16.46 -7.85
CA ALA A 5 25.48 15.76 -7.05
C ALA A 5 24.76 14.81 -8.02
N SER A 6 25.26 13.57 -8.08
CA SER A 6 24.51 12.45 -8.59
C SER A 6 23.19 12.41 -7.81
N VAL A 7 22.11 12.83 -8.45
CA VAL A 7 20.76 12.40 -8.07
C VAL A 7 20.82 10.89 -8.12
N ILE A 8 20.96 10.28 -6.93
CA ILE A 8 20.73 8.86 -6.76
C ILE A 8 19.22 8.74 -6.93
N GLU A 9 18.77 8.40 -8.14
CA GLU A 9 17.45 7.78 -8.31
C GLU A 9 17.48 6.51 -7.45
N SER A 10 17.06 6.64 -6.19
CA SER A 10 16.62 5.48 -5.43
C SER A 10 15.47 4.89 -6.22
N ASN A 11 15.61 3.64 -6.69
CA ASN A 11 14.50 2.82 -7.16
C ASN A 11 13.51 2.67 -5.99
N MET A 12 12.69 3.69 -5.75
CA MET A 12 11.58 3.62 -4.81
C MET A 12 10.49 2.80 -5.49
N ASN A 13 9.99 1.80 -4.79
CA ASN A 13 8.82 1.05 -5.22
C ASN A 13 7.68 2.05 -5.50
N PRO A 14 6.97 1.97 -6.65
CA PRO A 14 5.93 2.92 -6.97
C PRO A 14 4.84 2.94 -5.89
N THR A 15 4.43 4.15 -5.51
CA THR A 15 3.20 4.36 -4.75
C THR A 15 2.16 4.97 -5.68
N TYR A 16 0.98 4.38 -5.70
CA TYR A 16 -0.15 4.82 -6.50
C TYR A 16 -1.06 5.70 -5.66
N SER A 17 -1.10 6.99 -5.99
CA SER A 17 -1.97 7.98 -5.34
C SER A 17 -3.18 8.29 -6.21
N PHE A 18 -4.37 8.28 -5.63
CA PHE A 18 -5.61 8.48 -6.36
C PHE A 18 -6.76 8.98 -5.47
N THR A 19 -7.75 9.60 -6.11
CA THR A 19 -9.03 9.91 -5.49
C THR A 19 -10.08 8.90 -5.93
N SER A 20 -11.04 8.61 -5.04
CA SER A 20 -12.16 7.72 -5.35
C SER A 20 -13.33 7.91 -4.39
N ASN A 21 -14.54 7.80 -4.91
CA ASN A 21 -15.77 7.73 -4.10
C ASN A 21 -16.19 6.27 -3.78
N LEU A 22 -15.39 5.28 -4.19
CA LEU A 22 -15.66 3.87 -3.91
C LEU A 22 -15.37 3.48 -2.45
N PHE A 23 -14.54 4.28 -1.79
CA PHE A 23 -14.05 4.02 -0.44
C PHE A 23 -14.42 5.18 0.46
N SER A 24 -14.82 4.85 1.68
CA SER A 24 -15.12 5.76 2.77
C SER A 24 -14.28 5.40 3.98
N VAL A 25 -13.98 6.39 4.80
CA VAL A 25 -13.41 6.14 6.13
C VAL A 25 -14.50 5.53 7.01
N LEU A 26 -14.25 4.38 7.61
CA LEU A 26 -15.18 3.79 8.57
C LEU A 26 -14.99 4.46 9.94
N PRO A 27 -16.08 4.78 10.67
CA PRO A 27 -15.97 5.37 12.00
C PRO A 27 -15.13 4.49 12.94
N GLY A 28 -14.08 5.09 13.52
CA GLY A 28 -13.16 4.41 14.45
C GLY A 28 -12.21 3.40 13.78
N GLU A 29 -12.05 3.40 12.45
CA GLU A 29 -11.08 2.48 11.83
C GLU A 29 -9.64 2.78 12.21
N ASP A 30 -9.34 4.03 12.56
CA ASP A 30 -8.04 4.48 13.04
C ASP A 30 -7.82 4.25 14.55
N ASP A 31 -8.78 3.60 15.24
CA ASP A 31 -8.54 3.05 16.58
C ASP A 31 -7.61 1.81 16.53
N GLU A 32 -7.57 1.12 15.37
CA GLU A 32 -6.70 -0.04 15.13
C GLU A 32 -5.36 0.36 14.50
N THR A 33 -5.29 1.55 13.88
CA THR A 33 -4.09 2.11 13.25
C THR A 33 -3.61 3.35 14.03
N ASN A 34 -2.76 4.20 13.45
CA ASN A 34 -2.50 5.52 14.01
C ASN A 34 -3.61 6.51 13.62
N PRO A 35 -3.84 7.58 14.41
CA PRO A 35 -4.83 8.60 14.09
C PRO A 35 -4.67 9.13 12.65
N ALA A 36 -5.79 9.23 11.93
CA ALA A 36 -5.84 9.63 10.53
C ALA A 36 -5.12 8.71 9.52
N CYS A 37 -4.78 7.48 9.90
CA CYS A 37 -4.27 6.45 9.00
C CYS A 37 -5.40 5.52 8.55
N TYR A 38 -6.06 5.91 7.47
CA TYR A 38 -7.21 5.20 6.90
C TYR A 38 -6.81 4.22 5.80
N GLY A 39 -7.76 3.42 5.35
CA GLY A 39 -7.55 2.51 4.22
C GLY A 39 -8.30 1.19 4.31
N LYS A 40 -9.17 0.99 5.31
CA LYS A 40 -9.80 -0.30 5.56
C LYS A 40 -10.69 -0.76 4.42
N GLU A 41 -11.51 0.12 3.86
CA GLU A 41 -12.36 -0.22 2.71
C GLU A 41 -11.55 -0.50 1.44
N LEU A 42 -10.50 0.29 1.17
CA LEU A 42 -9.56 0.04 0.07
C LEU A 42 -8.88 -1.34 0.22
N GLY A 43 -8.40 -1.64 1.42
CA GLY A 43 -7.76 -2.92 1.74
C GLY A 43 -8.71 -4.09 1.57
N ASN A 44 -9.94 -4.00 2.08
CA ASN A 44 -10.96 -5.04 1.89
C ASN A 44 -11.29 -5.26 0.41
N TRP A 45 -11.42 -4.19 -0.37
CA TRP A 45 -11.65 -4.28 -1.80
C TRP A 45 -10.47 -4.96 -2.51
N LEU A 46 -9.23 -4.57 -2.21
CA LEU A 46 -8.04 -5.21 -2.76
C LEU A 46 -7.91 -6.68 -2.33
N CYS A 47 -8.30 -7.06 -1.11
CA CYS A 47 -8.36 -8.46 -0.71
C CYS A 47 -9.24 -9.29 -1.67
N VAL A 48 -10.40 -8.75 -2.07
CA VAL A 48 -11.28 -9.43 -3.04
C VAL A 48 -10.60 -9.54 -4.40
N LYS A 49 -10.04 -8.42 -4.93
CA LYS A 49 -9.38 -8.39 -6.24
C LYS A 49 -8.18 -9.34 -6.33
N PHE A 50 -7.35 -9.40 -5.30
CA PHE A 50 -6.21 -10.31 -5.28
C PHE A 50 -6.64 -11.78 -5.13
N LYS A 51 -7.72 -12.08 -4.38
CA LYS A 51 -8.28 -13.44 -4.35
C LYS A 51 -8.79 -13.87 -5.73
N GLU A 52 -9.42 -12.97 -6.49
CA GLU A 52 -9.86 -13.25 -7.88
C GLU A 52 -8.68 -13.55 -8.82
N LEU A 53 -7.51 -12.96 -8.56
CA LEU A 53 -6.25 -13.25 -9.28
C LEU A 53 -5.53 -14.52 -8.79
N GLY A 54 -6.08 -15.22 -7.79
CA GLY A 54 -5.55 -16.47 -7.27
C GLY A 54 -4.52 -16.32 -6.15
N TYR A 55 -4.41 -15.15 -5.51
CA TYR A 55 -3.62 -15.02 -4.28
C TYR A 55 -4.37 -15.62 -3.09
N GLU A 56 -3.62 -16.28 -2.21
CA GLU A 56 -4.11 -16.81 -0.93
C GLU A 56 -4.16 -15.70 0.12
N VAL A 57 -4.80 -14.56 -0.20
CA VAL A 57 -4.82 -13.39 0.70
C VAL A 57 -5.27 -13.83 2.11
N GLU A 58 -4.33 -13.76 3.05
CA GLU A 58 -4.45 -14.40 4.37
C GLU A 58 -5.29 -13.53 5.31
N GLU A 59 -4.99 -12.24 5.34
CA GLU A 59 -5.54 -11.28 6.29
C GLU A 59 -5.41 -9.84 5.80
N LEU A 60 -6.22 -8.96 6.39
CA LEU A 60 -6.10 -7.51 6.30
C LEU A 60 -5.66 -7.02 7.68
N ILE A 61 -4.45 -6.45 7.77
CA ILE A 61 -3.77 -6.16 9.03
C ILE A 61 -3.73 -4.65 9.24
N PRO A 62 -4.11 -4.13 10.41
CA PRO A 62 -3.88 -2.73 10.73
C PRO A 62 -2.38 -2.48 11.01
N GLU A 63 -1.85 -1.41 10.43
CA GLU A 63 -0.47 -0.95 10.58
C GLU A 63 -0.44 0.51 11.04
N ASP A 64 0.71 0.98 11.51
CA ASP A 64 0.89 2.35 12.01
C ASP A 64 0.81 3.44 10.92
N TRP A 65 0.66 3.05 9.65
CA TRP A 65 0.49 3.91 8.48
C TRP A 65 -0.79 3.65 7.69
N GLY A 66 -1.62 2.66 8.07
CA GLY A 66 -2.82 2.28 7.34
C GLY A 66 -3.12 0.78 7.45
N TRP A 67 -3.42 0.14 6.32
CA TRP A 67 -3.85 -1.26 6.27
C TRP A 67 -3.00 -2.08 5.30
N CYS A 68 -2.63 -3.29 5.69
CA CYS A 68 -1.81 -4.20 4.93
C CYS A 68 -2.63 -5.41 4.44
N VAL A 69 -2.73 -5.55 3.11
CA VAL A 69 -3.30 -6.74 2.47
C VAL A 69 -2.19 -7.78 2.35
N MET A 70 -2.24 -8.81 3.19
CA MET A 70 -1.21 -9.85 3.20
C MET A 70 -1.47 -10.88 2.10
N CYS A 71 -0.69 -10.83 1.02
CA CYS A 71 -0.87 -11.70 -0.14
C CYS A 71 -0.17 -13.07 0.00
N ARG A 72 0.91 -13.14 0.82
CA ARG A 72 1.65 -14.37 1.12
C ARG A 72 2.61 -14.19 2.31
N ARG A 73 2.70 -15.19 3.19
CA ARG A 73 3.72 -15.32 4.25
C ARG A 73 4.47 -16.66 4.16
N ASP A 74 5.47 -16.79 3.29
CA ASP A 74 6.27 -18.02 3.16
C ASP A 74 7.77 -17.81 3.47
N SER A 75 8.64 -17.98 2.47
CA SER A 75 10.05 -17.64 2.55
C SER A 75 10.27 -16.12 2.56
N TYR A 76 9.28 -15.34 2.15
CA TYR A 76 9.23 -13.88 2.26
C TYR A 76 7.78 -13.44 2.48
N LEU A 77 7.60 -12.19 2.89
CA LEU A 77 6.30 -11.54 2.94
C LEU A 77 6.05 -10.83 1.61
N LEU A 78 4.87 -11.01 1.05
CA LEU A 78 4.40 -10.30 -0.14
C LEU A 78 3.07 -9.64 0.22
N TRP A 79 2.99 -8.32 0.10
CA TRP A 79 1.84 -7.59 0.62
C TRP A 79 1.60 -6.28 -0.13
N VAL A 80 0.40 -5.74 0.02
CA VAL A 80 0.01 -4.44 -0.52
C VAL A 80 -0.39 -3.52 0.62
N GLY A 81 0.28 -2.37 0.72
CA GLY A 81 -0.10 -1.31 1.63
C GLY A 81 -1.25 -0.48 1.07
N CYS A 82 -2.21 -0.16 1.94
CA CYS A 82 -3.39 0.64 1.67
C CYS A 82 -3.42 1.77 2.71
N GLY A 83 -3.14 2.99 2.28
CA GLY A 83 -3.07 4.15 3.15
C GLY A 83 -3.89 5.33 2.63
N SER A 84 -3.81 6.43 3.36
CA SER A 84 -4.49 7.68 3.02
C SER A 84 -3.64 8.89 3.37
N LEU A 85 -3.82 9.97 2.62
CA LEU A 85 -3.45 11.32 3.01
C LEU A 85 -4.72 12.16 3.05
N LEU A 86 -4.78 13.13 3.97
CA LEU A 86 -5.77 14.19 3.88
C LEU A 86 -5.33 15.18 2.81
N THR A 87 -6.29 15.69 2.04
CA THR A 87 -6.06 16.87 1.20
C THR A 87 -5.58 18.04 2.07
N GLU A 88 -4.83 19.00 1.50
CA GLU A 88 -4.32 20.16 2.25
C GLU A 88 -5.43 20.86 3.05
N THR A 89 -6.57 21.14 2.40
CA THR A 89 -7.73 21.78 3.04
C THR A 89 -8.30 20.93 4.19
N ALA A 90 -8.37 19.62 4.04
CA ALA A 90 -8.86 18.75 5.09
C ALA A 90 -7.87 18.64 6.26
N ALA A 91 -6.56 18.61 5.96
CA ALA A 91 -5.51 18.59 6.97
C ALA A 91 -5.50 19.87 7.81
N GLU A 92 -5.67 21.04 7.19
CA GLU A 92 -5.77 22.34 7.89
C GLU A 92 -6.97 22.42 8.84
N ASN A 93 -8.04 21.69 8.53
CA ASN A 93 -9.29 21.68 9.28
C ASN A 93 -9.53 20.35 10.02
N PHE A 94 -8.47 19.59 10.30
CA PHE A 94 -8.59 18.27 10.90
C PHE A 94 -9.23 18.32 12.29
N ASP A 95 -10.31 17.56 12.46
CA ASP A 95 -10.97 17.31 13.73
C ASP A 95 -11.07 15.79 13.93
N PRO A 96 -10.38 15.20 14.92
CA PRO A 96 -10.41 13.76 15.16
C PRO A 96 -11.79 13.23 15.56
N ALA A 97 -12.74 14.10 15.92
CA ALA A 97 -14.12 13.69 16.19
C ALA A 97 -14.97 13.60 14.91
N VAL A 98 -14.46 14.03 13.76
CA VAL A 98 -15.19 14.10 12.48
C VAL A 98 -14.56 13.15 11.47
N THR A 99 -15.35 12.17 11.03
CA THR A 99 -14.93 11.27 9.95
C THR A 99 -14.76 12.06 8.63
N PRO A 100 -13.58 12.03 7.99
CA PRO A 100 -13.36 12.69 6.71
C PRO A 100 -14.25 12.13 5.61
N LYS A 101 -14.65 12.99 4.67
CA LYS A 101 -15.40 12.55 3.48
C LYS A 101 -14.45 11.93 2.46
N PRO A 102 -14.94 11.11 1.51
CA PRO A 102 -14.10 10.62 0.42
C PRO A 102 -13.39 11.72 -0.38
N SER A 103 -14.00 12.90 -0.52
CA SER A 103 -13.39 14.07 -1.18
C SER A 103 -12.20 14.68 -0.41
N ASP A 104 -12.09 14.35 0.87
CA ASP A 104 -11.06 14.87 1.76
C ASP A 104 -9.80 13.98 1.75
N ILE A 105 -9.87 12.83 1.06
CA ILE A 105 -8.87 11.76 1.09
C ILE A 105 -8.21 11.57 -0.27
N ILE A 106 -6.89 11.43 -0.23
CA ILE A 106 -6.08 10.86 -1.30
C ILE A 106 -5.67 9.46 -0.85
N TRP A 107 -6.17 8.45 -1.52
CA TRP A 107 -5.86 7.06 -1.24
C TRP A 107 -4.50 6.70 -1.81
N ARG A 108 -3.78 5.82 -1.10
CA ARG A 108 -2.46 5.33 -1.50
C ARG A 108 -2.46 3.81 -1.51
N ALA A 109 -1.90 3.23 -2.56
CA ALA A 109 -1.62 1.81 -2.61
C ALA A 109 -0.21 1.55 -3.13
N PHE A 110 0.49 0.59 -2.54
CA PHE A 110 1.84 0.21 -2.98
C PHE A 110 2.11 -1.27 -2.69
N ALA A 111 2.88 -1.92 -3.55
CA ALA A 111 3.29 -3.31 -3.38
C ALA A 111 4.61 -3.37 -2.60
N GLU A 112 4.81 -4.42 -1.81
CA GLU A 112 6.08 -4.64 -1.10
C GLU A 112 6.46 -6.11 -1.02
N VAL A 113 7.77 -6.34 -0.91
CA VAL A 113 8.36 -7.64 -0.60
C VAL A 113 9.35 -7.49 0.55
N GLU A 114 9.16 -8.26 1.62
CA GLU A 114 10.01 -8.20 2.80
C GLU A 114 10.58 -9.57 3.13
N ILE A 115 11.85 -9.63 3.53
CA ILE A 115 12.41 -10.80 4.22
C ILE A 115 12.65 -10.39 5.67
N PRO A 116 11.79 -10.79 6.61
CA PRO A 116 11.96 -10.45 8.02
C PRO A 116 13.32 -10.91 8.53
N PHE A 117 14.00 -10.09 9.34
CA PHE A 117 15.39 -10.35 9.76
C PHE A 117 15.61 -11.71 10.45
N PHE A 118 14.56 -12.26 11.08
CA PHE A 118 14.57 -13.55 11.76
C PHE A 118 14.34 -14.75 10.83
N TYR A 119 14.06 -14.53 9.55
CA TYR A 119 13.99 -15.58 8.52
C TYR A 119 15.40 -15.96 8.04
N PHE A 120 16.24 -16.45 8.96
CA PHE A 120 17.66 -16.75 8.70
C PHE A 120 17.86 -17.66 7.47
N LYS A 121 17.00 -18.67 7.32
CA LYS A 121 17.00 -19.56 6.14
C LYS A 121 16.73 -18.80 4.85
N SER A 122 15.77 -17.89 4.85
CA SER A 122 15.41 -17.08 3.68
C SER A 122 16.50 -16.09 3.32
N HIS A 123 17.12 -15.43 4.30
CA HIS A 123 18.28 -14.57 4.04
C HIS A 123 19.42 -15.34 3.38
N PHE A 124 19.72 -16.55 3.86
CA PHE A 124 20.71 -17.41 3.21
C PHE A 124 20.31 -17.80 1.78
N LEU A 125 19.05 -18.20 1.55
CA LEU A 125 18.57 -18.54 0.21
C LEU A 125 18.56 -17.33 -0.74
N SER A 126 18.20 -16.15 -0.25
CA SER A 126 18.24 -14.89 -1.00
C SER A 126 19.67 -14.54 -1.39
N MET A 127 20.64 -14.68 -0.48
CA MET A 127 22.06 -14.44 -0.76
C MET A 127 22.61 -15.39 -1.83
N LEU A 128 22.09 -16.62 -1.89
CA LEU A 128 22.42 -17.59 -2.94
C LEU A 128 21.67 -17.36 -4.26
N GLY A 129 20.83 -16.32 -4.37
CA GLY A 129 19.99 -16.07 -5.55
C GLY A 129 18.89 -17.13 -5.75
N LYS A 130 18.54 -17.88 -4.70
CA LYS A 130 17.53 -18.95 -4.74
C LYS A 130 16.14 -18.51 -4.30
N LEU A 131 15.99 -17.25 -3.89
CA LEU A 131 14.68 -16.62 -3.70
C LEU A 131 14.48 -15.57 -4.78
N ASP A 132 13.40 -15.72 -5.53
CA ASP A 132 13.01 -14.78 -6.57
C ASP A 132 12.01 -13.76 -6.01
N THR A 133 12.50 -12.88 -5.14
CA THR A 133 11.69 -11.81 -4.56
C THR A 133 11.39 -10.71 -5.57
N LYS A 134 12.32 -10.48 -6.51
CA LYS A 134 12.19 -9.43 -7.53
C LYS A 134 11.03 -9.72 -8.48
N THR A 135 10.97 -10.92 -9.07
CA THR A 135 9.85 -11.24 -9.99
C THR A 135 8.53 -11.35 -9.24
N ALA A 136 8.53 -11.80 -7.98
CA ALA A 136 7.33 -11.79 -7.14
C ALA A 136 6.80 -10.37 -6.92
N TYR A 137 7.67 -9.44 -6.54
CA TYR A 137 7.35 -8.02 -6.40
C TYR A 137 6.84 -7.41 -7.71
N GLU A 138 7.59 -7.57 -8.82
CA GLU A 138 7.22 -7.00 -10.12
C GLU A 138 5.88 -7.55 -10.63
N LYS A 139 5.53 -8.79 -10.28
CA LYS A 139 4.21 -9.36 -10.57
C LYS A 139 3.13 -8.69 -9.73
N LEU A 140 3.33 -8.55 -8.41
CA LEU A 140 2.35 -7.93 -7.51
C LEU A 140 2.10 -6.48 -7.89
N ASP A 141 3.16 -5.69 -8.10
CA ASP A 141 3.07 -4.28 -8.47
C ASP A 141 2.31 -4.08 -9.80
N ARG A 142 2.65 -4.87 -10.82
CA ARG A 142 1.94 -4.83 -12.12
C ARG A 142 0.46 -5.15 -11.97
N GLU A 143 0.11 -6.16 -11.17
CA GLU A 143 -1.28 -6.56 -10.96
C GLU A 143 -2.05 -5.54 -10.12
N LEU A 144 -1.41 -4.94 -9.11
CA LEU A 144 -1.96 -3.81 -8.36
C LEU A 144 -2.28 -2.65 -9.29
N LYS A 145 -1.30 -2.21 -10.09
CA LYS A 145 -1.48 -1.14 -11.08
C LYS A 145 -2.64 -1.44 -12.02
N GLN A 146 -2.70 -2.66 -12.55
CA GLN A 146 -3.77 -3.08 -13.45
C GLN A 146 -5.15 -3.05 -12.78
N ILE A 147 -5.26 -3.52 -11.53
CA ILE A 147 -6.51 -3.47 -10.76
C ILE A 147 -6.98 -2.01 -10.61
N LEU A 148 -6.06 -1.11 -10.24
CA LEU A 148 -6.38 0.31 -10.04
C LEU A 148 -6.74 1.01 -11.35
N GLU A 149 -6.01 0.77 -12.45
CA GLU A 149 -6.26 1.38 -13.77
C GLU A 149 -7.56 0.90 -14.43
N GLN A 150 -8.05 -0.29 -14.08
CA GLN A 150 -9.25 -0.86 -14.67
C GLN A 150 -10.55 -0.45 -13.96
N GLU A 151 -10.45 0.18 -12.78
CA GLU A 151 -11.61 0.61 -12.00
C GLU A 151 -12.03 2.05 -12.37
N PRO A 152 -13.18 2.27 -13.04
CA PRO A 152 -13.57 3.60 -13.51
C PRO A 152 -13.77 4.63 -12.40
N GLY A 153 -14.01 4.19 -11.17
CA GLY A 153 -14.15 5.06 -10.00
C GLY A 153 -12.82 5.53 -9.39
N ILE A 154 -11.66 5.13 -9.95
CA ILE A 154 -10.33 5.53 -9.49
C ILE A 154 -9.76 6.59 -10.44
N HIS A 155 -9.28 7.70 -9.85
CA HIS A 155 -8.67 8.80 -10.58
C HIS A 155 -7.29 9.10 -10.00
N PHE A 156 -6.24 8.68 -10.71
CA PHE A 156 -4.85 8.93 -10.31
C PHE A 156 -4.56 10.44 -10.20
N CYS A 157 -3.76 10.79 -9.20
CA CYS A 157 -3.32 12.16 -8.95
C CYS A 157 -1.87 12.17 -8.45
N GLU A 158 -1.24 13.34 -8.49
CA GLU A 158 0.03 13.57 -7.80
C GLU A 158 -0.21 13.64 -6.28
N GLU A 159 0.83 13.36 -5.50
CA GLU A 159 0.79 13.59 -4.06
C GLU A 159 0.79 15.10 -3.79
N PRO A 160 0.03 15.59 -2.79
CA PRO A 160 0.04 16.99 -2.38
C PRO A 160 1.37 17.38 -1.71
#